data_AF-A0A5C6RXQ8-F1
#
_entry.id   AF-A0A5C6RXQ8-F1
#
_cell.length_a   1.000
_cell.length_b   1.000
_cell.length_c   1.000
_cell.angle_alpha   90.00
_cell.angle_beta   90.00
_cell.angle_gamma   90.00
#
_symmetry.space_group_name_H-M   'P 1'
#
loop_
_entity.id
_entity.type
_entity.pdbx_description
1 polymer ?
#
loop_
_entity_poly.entity_id
_entity_poly.type
_entity_poly.pdbx_seq_one_letter_code
_entity_poly.pdbx_strand_id
1 'polypeptide(L)'
;MIWRGSIDDRFHVLRLKPNQWDAQKQKAKGSSELSQNINELISTQRSKCISSFNELIKRDVAFSIQDLVLLIKGEEKPEIGWLELFDKHLEHMKSRVGVDYSSSTVRRYMSSRLIPVAIFIR
;
A
#
# COMPACT_ATOMS: atom_id res chain seq x y z
N MET A 1 -9.23 -4.00 21.89
CA MET A 1 -9.88 -4.78 20.82
C MET A 1 -8.81 -5.70 20.23
N ILE A 2 -8.84 -6.99 20.59
CA ILE A 2 -7.79 -7.97 20.24
C ILE A 2 -8.16 -8.54 18.87
N TRP A 3 -7.32 -8.30 17.87
CA TRP A 3 -7.51 -8.80 16.51
C TRP A 3 -7.38 -10.33 16.50
N ARG A 4 -8.51 -11.04 16.40
CA ARG A 4 -8.56 -12.49 16.08
C ARG A 4 -8.82 -12.65 14.59
N GLY A 5 -7.80 -12.38 13.77
CA GLY A 5 -7.77 -12.85 12.39
C GLY A 5 -7.25 -14.29 12.36
N SER A 6 -8.00 -15.18 11.71
CA SER A 6 -7.60 -16.55 11.40
C SER A 6 -6.18 -16.55 10.82
N ILE A 7 -5.22 -17.12 11.55
CA ILE A 7 -3.82 -17.22 11.13
C ILE A 7 -3.77 -18.26 10.02
N ASP A 8 -3.53 -17.80 8.80
CA ASP A 8 -3.23 -18.62 7.61
C ASP A 8 -2.19 -19.70 7.97
N ASP A 9 -2.47 -20.97 7.66
CA ASP A 9 -1.66 -22.15 8.00
C ASP A 9 -0.27 -22.16 7.32
N ARG A 10 0.08 -21.12 6.58
CA ARG A 10 1.39 -20.96 5.93
C ARG A 10 2.50 -20.43 6.85
N PHE A 11 2.19 -20.06 8.09
CA PHE A 11 3.15 -19.43 9.03
C PHE A 11 3.61 -20.32 10.20
N HIS A 12 3.30 -21.62 10.21
CA HIS A 12 3.56 -22.49 11.37
C HIS A 12 5.05 -22.63 11.76
N VAL A 13 5.98 -22.37 10.84
CA VAL A 13 7.42 -22.65 11.01
C VAL A 13 8.24 -21.52 11.64
N LEU A 14 7.70 -20.31 11.82
CA LEU A 14 8.47 -19.14 12.30
C LEU A 14 7.89 -18.54 13.59
N ARG A 15 7.72 -19.36 14.64
CA ARG A 15 7.23 -18.90 15.95
C ARG A 15 8.36 -18.71 16.95
N LEU A 16 8.46 -17.52 17.53
CA LEU A 16 9.35 -17.21 18.65
C LEU A 16 8.55 -16.96 19.91
N LYS A 17 9.08 -17.42 21.05
CA LYS A 17 8.61 -16.96 22.35
C LYS A 17 9.07 -15.52 22.57
N PRO A 18 8.31 -14.66 23.28
CA PRO A 18 8.70 -13.26 23.50
C PRO A 18 10.10 -13.07 24.10
N ASN A 19 10.56 -14.01 24.93
CA ASN A 19 11.90 -13.99 25.53
C ASN A 19 13.03 -14.27 24.53
N GLN A 20 12.72 -14.87 23.39
CA GLN A 20 13.66 -15.16 22.29
C GLN A 20 13.74 -14.00 21.28
N TRP A 21 13.05 -12.89 21.52
CA TRP A 21 13.13 -11.69 20.68
C TRP A 21 13.95 -10.59 21.36
N ASP A 22 14.80 -9.92 20.58
CA ASP A 22 15.46 -8.67 20.96
C ASP A 22 14.70 -7.51 20.32
N ALA A 23 13.91 -6.80 21.13
CA ALA A 23 13.10 -5.69 20.66
C ALA A 23 13.93 -4.47 20.23
N GLN A 24 15.11 -4.25 20.82
CA GLN A 24 15.97 -3.15 20.42
C GLN A 24 16.66 -3.45 19.08
N LYS A 25 17.14 -4.67 18.91
CA LYS A 25 17.83 -5.08 17.67
C LYS A 25 16.89 -5.55 16.57
N GLN A 26 15.60 -5.74 16.88
CA GLN A 26 14.58 -6.27 15.97
C GLN A 26 15.04 -7.59 15.32
N LYS A 27 15.55 -8.50 16.16
CA LYS A 27 16.14 -9.79 15.76
C LYS A 27 15.79 -10.90 16.75
N ALA A 28 15.75 -12.14 16.27
CA ALA A 28 15.71 -13.33 17.09
C ALA A 28 17.04 -13.49 17.85
N LYS A 29 16.96 -13.79 19.15
CA LYS A 29 18.09 -14.03 20.05
C LYS A 29 18.58 -15.47 19.91
N GLY A 30 19.89 -15.64 20.07
CA GLY A 30 20.55 -16.94 20.04
C GLY A 30 21.05 -17.33 18.64
N SER A 31 21.65 -18.52 18.54
CA SER A 31 22.27 -19.05 17.32
C SER A 31 21.62 -20.36 16.86
N SER A 32 20.37 -20.62 17.25
CA SER A 32 19.64 -21.76 16.69
C SER A 32 19.38 -21.53 15.21
N GLU A 33 19.32 -22.61 14.45
CA GLU A 33 18.99 -22.59 13.02
C GLU A 33 17.69 -21.81 12.75
N LEU A 34 16.66 -22.01 13.57
CA LEU A 34 15.40 -21.26 13.50
C LEU A 34 15.60 -19.75 13.69
N SER A 35 16.47 -19.33 14.63
CA SER A 35 16.75 -17.91 14.86
C SER A 35 17.54 -17.28 13.70
N GLN A 36 18.47 -18.04 13.12
CA GLN A 36 19.22 -17.62 11.93
C GLN A 36 18.28 -17.47 10.73
N ASN A 37 17.47 -18.48 10.43
CA ASN A 37 16.47 -18.45 9.36
C ASN A 37 15.50 -17.26 9.49
N ILE A 38 15.01 -16.96 10.71
CA ILE A 38 14.14 -15.79 10.95
C ILE A 38 14.88 -14.50 10.66
N ASN A 39 16.11 -14.36 11.17
CA ASN A 39 16.91 -13.15 10.99
C ASN A 39 17.28 -12.93 9.51
N GLU A 40 17.60 -14.00 8.78
CA GLU A 40 17.87 -13.97 7.34
C GLU A 40 16.63 -13.57 6.53
N LEU A 41 15.46 -14.11 6.89
CA LEU A 41 14.19 -13.74 6.26
C LEU A 41 13.88 -12.25 6.48
N ILE A 42 14.05 -11.76 7.71
CA ILE A 42 13.88 -10.33 8.04
C ILE A 42 14.88 -9.47 7.25
N SER A 43 16.14 -9.91 7.16
CA SER A 43 17.18 -9.19 6.42
C SER A 43 16.85 -9.12 4.94
N THR A 44 16.46 -10.24 4.34
CA THR A 44 16.03 -10.33 2.93
C THR A 44 14.85 -9.41 2.66
N GLN A 45 13.84 -9.41 3.54
CA GLN A 45 12.67 -8.56 3.38
C GLN A 45 13.02 -7.08 3.50
N ARG A 46 13.91 -6.70 4.44
CA ARG A 46 14.43 -5.32 4.52
C ARG A 46 15.17 -4.92 3.25
N SER A 47 16.06 -5.77 2.75
CA SER A 47 16.78 -5.52 1.51
C SER A 47 15.83 -5.33 0.35
N LYS A 48 14.78 -6.15 0.24
CA LYS A 48 13.74 -6.00 -0.79
C LYS A 48 13.02 -4.65 -0.68
N CYS A 49 12.59 -4.25 0.52
CA CYS A 49 11.95 -2.94 0.72
C CYS A 49 12.84 -1.77 0.31
N ILE A 50 14.12 -1.79 0.70
CA ILE A 50 15.08 -0.75 0.37
C ILE A 50 15.34 -0.71 -1.14
N SER A 51 15.52 -1.86 -1.77
CA SER A 51 15.72 -1.95 -3.22
C SER A 51 14.52 -1.40 -4.00
N SER A 52 13.30 -1.78 -3.62
CA SER A 52 12.07 -1.26 -4.24
C SER A 52 11.94 0.26 -4.04
N PHE A 53 12.28 0.78 -2.86
CA PHE A 53 12.28 2.22 -2.61
C PHE A 53 13.29 2.97 -3.48
N ASN A 54 14.52 2.44 -3.58
CA ASN A 54 15.56 3.01 -4.44
C ASN A 54 15.18 2.96 -5.91
N GLU A 55 14.47 1.91 -6.35
CA GLU A 55 13.94 1.81 -7.70
C GLU A 55 12.94 2.94 -8.00
N LEU A 56 12.02 3.22 -7.07
CA LEU A 56 11.07 4.32 -7.22
C LEU A 56 11.75 5.69 -7.26
N ILE A 57 12.79 5.90 -6.46
CA ILE A 57 13.60 7.13 -6.52
C ILE A 57 14.28 7.27 -7.89
N LYS A 58 14.88 6.19 -8.41
CA LYS A 58 15.58 6.21 -9.71
C LYS A 58 14.66 6.50 -10.89
N ARG A 59 13.35 6.20 -10.77
CA ARG A 59 12.36 6.50 -11.83
C ARG A 59 12.11 7.99 -11.99
N ASP A 60 12.55 8.84 -11.05
CA ASP A 60 12.42 10.30 -11.09
C ASP A 60 10.98 10.80 -11.28
N VAL A 61 10.01 10.05 -10.74
CA VAL A 61 8.59 10.38 -10.74
C VAL A 61 8.07 10.41 -9.31
N ALA A 62 7.17 11.33 -9.01
CA ALA A 62 6.48 11.34 -7.72
C ALA A 62 5.71 10.03 -7.51
N PHE A 63 6.00 9.33 -6.41
CA PHE A 63 5.35 8.08 -6.04
C PHE A 63 4.70 8.19 -4.65
N SER A 64 3.67 7.39 -4.43
CA SER A 64 2.96 7.26 -3.17
C SER A 64 3.40 6.02 -2.38
N ILE A 65 3.03 5.95 -1.11
CA ILE A 65 3.27 4.76 -0.27
C ILE A 65 2.57 3.52 -0.86
N GLN A 66 1.41 3.71 -1.50
CA GLN A 66 0.68 2.63 -2.18
C GLN A 66 1.52 2.04 -3.33
N ASP A 67 2.22 2.88 -4.09
CA ASP A 67 3.07 2.42 -5.19
C ASP A 67 4.25 1.57 -4.68
N LEU A 68 4.83 1.94 -3.54
CA LEU A 68 5.88 1.15 -2.89
C LEU A 68 5.35 -0.22 -2.41
N VAL A 69 4.15 -0.26 -1.82
CA VAL A 69 3.53 -1.51 -1.35
C VAL A 69 3.25 -2.45 -2.53
N LEU A 70 2.72 -1.92 -3.64
CA LEU A 70 2.48 -2.69 -4.87
C LEU A 70 3.78 -3.28 -5.42
N LEU A 71 4.83 -2.46 -5.50
CA LEU A 71 6.15 -2.90 -5.98
C LEU A 71 6.75 -4.00 -5.09
N ILE A 72 6.66 -3.88 -3.76
CA ILE A 72 7.15 -4.92 -2.82
C ILE A 72 6.37 -6.23 -2.99
N LYS A 73 5.08 -6.16 -3.26
CA LYS A 73 4.24 -7.34 -3.54
C LYS A 73 4.51 -7.96 -4.91
N GLY A 74 5.17 -7.22 -5.82
CA GLY A 74 5.31 -7.61 -7.22
C GLY A 74 3.99 -7.48 -7.99
N GLU A 75 3.07 -6.67 -7.46
CA GLU A 75 1.81 -6.34 -8.14
C GLU A 75 2.06 -5.10 -9.01
N GLU A 76 1.66 -5.17 -10.28
CA GLU A 76 1.62 -3.98 -11.12
C GLU A 76 0.49 -3.07 -10.66
N LYS A 77 0.73 -1.76 -10.74
CA LYS A 77 -0.34 -0.80 -10.51
C LYS A 77 -1.40 -1.03 -11.57
N PRO A 78 -2.66 -1.31 -11.21
CA PRO A 78 -3.69 -1.50 -12.21
C PRO A 78 -3.78 -0.22 -13.05
N GLU A 79 -3.67 -0.38 -14.36
CA GLU A 79 -3.96 0.71 -15.29
C GLU A 79 -5.44 1.05 -15.15
N ILE A 80 -5.73 2.11 -14.39
CA ILE A 80 -7.08 2.64 -14.30
C ILE A 80 -7.30 3.63 -15.43
N GLY A 81 -8.42 3.48 -16.13
CA GLY A 81 -8.82 4.40 -17.17
C GLY A 81 -9.06 5.81 -16.60
N TRP A 82 -8.98 6.83 -17.46
CA TRP A 82 -9.16 8.22 -17.06
C TRP A 82 -10.50 8.48 -16.36
N LEU A 83 -11.58 7.83 -16.83
CA LEU A 83 -12.91 7.93 -16.23
C LEU A 83 -12.96 7.36 -14.81
N GLU A 84 -12.33 6.20 -14.59
CA GLU A 84 -12.28 5.58 -13.26
C GLU A 84 -11.44 6.41 -12.29
N LEU A 85 -10.32 6.98 -12.76
CA LEU A 85 -9.53 7.94 -11.97
C LEU A 85 -10.37 9.17 -11.59
N PHE A 86 -11.14 9.69 -12.53
CA PHE A 86 -12.03 10.83 -12.29
C PHE A 86 -13.12 10.50 -11.27
N ASP A 87 -13.67 9.29 -11.32
CA ASP A 87 -14.64 8.79 -10.35
C ASP A 87 -14.06 8.72 -8.94
N LYS A 88 -12.87 8.12 -8.79
CA LYS A 88 -12.16 8.08 -7.51
C LYS A 88 -11.89 9.46 -6.95
N HIS A 89 -11.51 10.41 -7.81
CA HIS A 89 -11.31 11.79 -7.39
C HIS A 89 -12.61 12.45 -6.90
N LEU A 90 -13.72 12.24 -7.62
CA LEU A 90 -15.05 12.71 -7.22
C LEU A 90 -15.49 12.12 -5.87
N GLU A 91 -15.27 10.83 -5.63
CA GLU A 91 -15.59 10.20 -4.34
C GLU A 91 -14.76 10.78 -3.20
N HIS A 92 -13.47 11.01 -3.44
CA HIS A 92 -12.61 11.66 -2.47
C HIS A 92 -13.03 13.12 -2.19
N MET A 93 -13.44 13.88 -3.20
CA MET A 93 -13.95 15.24 -2.98
C MET A 93 -15.26 15.23 -2.19
N LYS A 94 -16.16 14.27 -2.45
CA LYS A 94 -17.43 14.11 -1.70
C LYS A 94 -17.18 13.87 -0.22
N SER A 95 -16.25 12.98 0.12
CA SER A 95 -15.96 12.64 1.52
C SER A 95 -15.35 13.80 2.31
N ARG A 96 -14.82 14.81 1.61
CA ARG A 96 -14.20 16.00 2.20
C ARG A 96 -15.03 17.28 2.03
N VAL A 97 -16.32 17.13 1.69
CA VAL A 97 -17.27 18.26 1.68
C VAL A 97 -17.48 18.77 3.10
N GLY A 98 -17.33 20.08 3.29
CA GLY A 98 -17.41 20.72 4.60
C GLY A 98 -16.08 20.78 5.35
N VAL A 99 -15.01 20.16 4.83
CA VAL A 99 -13.63 20.34 5.32
C VAL A 99 -12.85 21.20 4.32
N ASP A 100 -12.61 20.68 3.12
CA ASP A 100 -11.77 21.33 2.10
C ASP A 100 -12.59 21.72 0.85
N TYR A 101 -13.75 21.09 0.67
CA TYR A 101 -14.58 21.28 -0.52
C TYR A 101 -15.98 21.79 -0.17
N SER A 102 -16.50 22.67 -1.00
CA SER A 102 -17.90 23.07 -0.96
C SER A 102 -18.76 22.10 -1.78
N SER A 103 -20.04 21.97 -1.42
CA SER A 103 -20.99 21.14 -2.16
C SER A 103 -21.20 21.61 -3.61
N SER A 104 -21.10 22.91 -3.87
CA SER A 104 -21.20 23.48 -5.22
C SER A 104 -19.98 23.13 -6.08
N THR A 105 -18.78 23.10 -5.51
CA THR A 105 -17.55 22.67 -6.20
C THR A 105 -17.65 21.21 -6.67
N VAL A 106 -18.09 20.30 -5.79
CA VAL A 106 -18.27 18.88 -6.13
C VAL A 106 -19.35 18.69 -7.20
N ARG A 107 -20.46 19.43 -7.10
CA ARG A 107 -21.53 19.39 -8.11
C ARG A 107 -21.02 19.80 -9.50
N ARG A 108 -20.18 20.83 -9.59
CA ARG A 108 -19.62 21.28 -10.87
C ARG A 108 -18.72 20.22 -11.49
N TYR A 109 -17.88 19.57 -10.69
CA TYR A 109 -17.02 18.47 -11.14
C TYR A 109 -17.83 17.25 -11.62
N MET A 110 -18.96 16.91 -10.98
CA MET A 110 -19.86 15.87 -11.49
C MET A 110 -20.41 16.20 -12.87
N SER A 111 -20.85 17.44 -13.08
CA SER A 111 -21.34 17.87 -14.38
C SER A 111 -20.25 17.76 -15.45
N SER A 112 -19.01 18.15 -15.12
CA SER A 112 -17.85 17.98 -16.02
C SER A 112 -17.54 16.52 -16.39
N ARG A 113 -17.88 15.55 -15.55
CA ARG A 113 -17.75 14.11 -15.89
C ARG A 113 -18.76 13.67 -16.95
N LEU A 114 -19.96 14.25 -16.95
CA LEU A 114 -21.06 13.84 -17.84
C LEU A 114 -20.94 14.45 -19.25
N ILE A 115 -20.28 15.61 -19.37
CA ILE A 115 -20.14 16.35 -20.63
C ILE A 115 -19.33 15.60 -21.71
N PRO A 116 -18.18 14.95 -21.41
CA PRO A 116 -17.41 14.19 -22.39
C PRO A 116 -18.21 13.07 -23.05
N VAL A 117 -19.07 12.38 -22.29
CA VAL A 117 -19.86 11.24 -22.77
C VAL A 117 -20.96 11.68 -23.72
N ALA A 118 -21.58 12.85 -23.47
CA ALA A 118 -22.64 13.39 -24.31
C ALA A 118 -22.14 14.00 -25.63
N ILE A 119 -20.88 14.47 -25.67
CA ILE A 119 -20.28 15.10 -26.85
C ILE A 119 -19.66 14.05 -27.81
N PHE A 120 -19.10 12.96 -27.28
CA PHE A 120 -18.47 11.91 -28.10
C PHE A 120 -19.43 10.84 -28.65
N ILE A 121 -20.70 10.81 -28.23
CA ILE A 121 -21.73 9.85 -28.70
C ILE A 121 -22.71 10.52 -29.70
N ARG A 122 -22.32 11.62 -30.33
CA ARG A 122 -23.07 12.29 -31.40
C ARG A 122 -22.24 12.35 -32.67
#